data_AF-A0A372IRY3-F1
#
_entry.id   AF-A0A372IRY3-F1
#
_cell.length_a   1.000
_cell.length_b   1.000
_cell.length_c   1.000
_cell.angle_alpha   90.00
_cell.angle_beta   90.00
_cell.angle_gamma   90.00
#
_symmetry.space_group_name_H-M   'P 1'
#
loop_
_entity.id
_entity.type
_entity.pdbx_description
1 polymer ?
#
loop_
_entity_poly.entity_id
_entity_poly.type
_entity_poly.pdbx_seq_one_letter_code
_entity_poly.pdbx_strand_id
1 'polypeptide(L)'
;MAKPIEIRPVVADAREELKRRLDNAPLEHADALLSCYELVQQLHDTGVIDVLRGVLDAGDRVVEHAVSVVSQPETVRALRNLMVMGKILGSIDPELLHSVAALLPAEGESRAPEKPPSLFALLKQMNSEDSRRALAVTAALLEGAGRGLKNGAR
;
A
#
# COMPACT_ATOMS: atom_id res chain seq x y z
N MET A 1 68.52 21.29 -22.76
CA MET A 1 67.54 20.17 -22.74
C MET A 1 67.19 19.91 -21.29
N ALA A 2 65.98 20.26 -20.85
CA ALA A 2 65.53 20.07 -19.47
C ALA A 2 65.07 18.62 -19.27
N LYS A 3 65.54 17.95 -18.21
CA LYS A 3 65.11 16.59 -17.85
C LYS A 3 63.68 16.64 -17.29
N PRO A 4 62.82 15.64 -17.57
CA PRO A 4 61.45 15.65 -17.08
C PRO A 4 61.43 15.38 -15.57
N ILE A 5 60.59 16.12 -14.84
CA ILE A 5 60.32 15.88 -13.42
C ILE A 5 59.27 14.77 -13.36
N GLU A 6 59.66 13.58 -12.93
CA GLU A 6 58.72 12.52 -12.58
C GLU A 6 58.00 12.91 -11.28
N ILE A 7 56.80 13.47 -11.40
CA ILE A 7 55.89 13.64 -10.26
C ILE A 7 55.29 12.26 -9.99
N ARG A 8 55.94 11.52 -9.09
CA ARG A 8 55.39 10.31 -8.51
C ARG A 8 54.33 10.77 -7.49
N PRO A 9 53.02 10.50 -7.67
CA PRO A 9 52.04 10.83 -6.66
C PRO A 9 52.38 9.97 -5.44
N VAL A 10 52.89 10.60 -4.39
CA VAL A 10 52.93 9.96 -3.08
C VAL A 10 51.47 9.76 -2.73
N VAL A 11 50.99 8.53 -2.90
CA VAL A 11 49.71 8.09 -2.35
C VAL A 11 49.91 8.17 -0.85
N ALA A 12 49.65 9.35 -0.27
CA ALA A 12 49.62 9.55 1.15
C ALA A 12 48.62 8.53 1.68
N ASP A 13 49.15 7.57 2.43
CA ASP A 13 48.41 6.43 2.93
C ASP A 13 47.20 7.00 3.69
N ALA A 14 46.00 6.84 3.13
CA ALA A 14 44.79 7.45 3.70
C ALA A 14 44.61 7.05 5.18
N ARG A 15 45.18 5.90 5.55
CA ARG A 15 45.27 5.38 6.92
C ARG A 15 46.31 6.09 7.80
N GLU A 16 47.44 6.52 7.27
CA GLU A 16 48.44 7.30 8.04
C GLU A 16 47.98 8.74 8.25
N GLU A 17 47.32 9.34 7.25
CA GLU A 17 46.66 10.64 7.37
C GLU A 17 45.50 10.57 8.38
N LEU A 18 44.71 9.48 8.36
CA LEU A 18 43.67 9.22 9.37
C LEU A 18 44.26 9.06 10.77
N LYS A 19 45.35 8.29 10.92
CA LYS A 19 46.04 8.09 12.20
C LYS A 19 46.58 9.41 12.75
N ARG A 20 47.22 10.23 11.92
CA ARG A 20 47.69 11.57 12.32
C ARG A 20 46.56 12.51 12.72
N ARG A 21 45.39 12.42 12.07
CA ARG A 21 44.20 13.22 12.44
C ARG A 21 43.55 12.70 13.72
N LEU A 22 43.59 11.39 13.95
CA LEU A 22 43.09 10.76 15.18
C LEU A 22 43.96 11.08 16.40
N ASP A 23 45.28 11.14 16.22
CA ASP A 23 46.24 11.52 17.27
C ASP A 23 46.12 12.99 17.70
N ASN A 24 45.63 13.88 16.81
CA ASN A 24 45.56 15.34 17.07
C ASN A 24 44.15 15.89 17.40
N ALA A 25 43.08 15.11 17.19
CA ALA A 25 41.70 15.55 17.41
C ALA A 25 41.02 15.18 18.75
N PRO A 26 41.64 14.51 19.75
CA PRO A 26 40.86 13.81 20.77
C PRO A 26 40.34 14.69 21.91
N LEU A 27 40.58 16.01 21.96
CA LEU A 27 40.07 16.83 23.07
C LEU A 27 38.75 17.56 22.75
N GLU A 28 38.50 17.94 21.51
CA GLU A 28 37.25 18.64 21.12
C GLU A 28 36.17 17.71 20.54
N HIS A 29 36.54 16.52 20.08
CA HIS A 29 35.61 15.58 19.44
C HIS A 29 35.51 14.22 20.15
N ALA A 30 36.26 13.99 21.24
CA ALA A 30 36.13 12.77 22.02
C ALA A 30 34.73 12.62 22.61
N ASP A 31 34.11 13.70 23.10
CA ASP A 31 32.75 13.64 23.62
C ASP A 31 31.71 13.28 22.54
N ALA A 32 31.87 13.81 21.32
CA ALA A 32 30.99 13.50 20.20
C ALA A 32 31.17 12.05 19.71
N LEU A 33 32.42 11.55 19.69
CA LEU A 33 32.71 10.16 19.36
C LEU A 33 32.20 9.21 20.44
N LEU A 34 32.40 9.55 21.72
CA LEU A 34 31.91 8.78 22.85
C LEU A 34 30.38 8.73 22.84
N SER A 35 29.72 9.87 22.59
CA SER A 35 28.26 9.93 22.44
C SER A 35 27.76 9.07 21.27
N CYS A 36 28.50 9.01 20.16
CA CYS A 36 28.17 8.14 19.03
C CYS A 36 28.30 6.66 19.40
N TYR A 37 29.37 6.29 20.13
CA TYR A 37 29.54 4.93 20.64
C TYR A 37 28.48 4.56 21.68
N GLU A 38 28.14 5.47 22.59
CA GLU A 38 27.06 5.28 23.57
C GLU A 38 25.71 5.13 22.89
N LEU A 39 25.41 5.88 21.83
CA LEU A 39 24.19 5.70 21.05
C LEU A 39 24.16 4.34 20.36
N VAL A 40 25.27 3.91 19.74
CA VAL A 40 25.36 2.58 19.13
C VAL A 40 25.21 1.48 20.18
N GLN A 41 25.79 1.67 21.36
CA GLN A 41 25.71 0.73 22.47
C GLN A 41 24.30 0.69 23.07
N GLN A 42 23.62 1.83 23.23
CA GLN A 42 22.22 1.89 23.63
C GLN A 42 21.30 1.21 22.62
N LEU A 43 21.53 1.42 21.32
CA LEU A 43 20.78 0.71 20.27
C LEU A 43 21.03 -0.81 20.29
N HIS A 44 22.24 -1.23 20.67
CA HIS A 44 22.58 -2.64 20.87
C HIS A 44 21.89 -3.21 22.12
N ASP A 45 22.00 -2.53 23.27
CA ASP A 45 21.42 -2.95 24.55
C ASP A 45 19.88 -2.96 24.51
N THR A 46 19.27 -2.07 23.73
CA THR A 46 17.82 -2.05 23.50
C THR A 46 17.37 -3.13 22.52
N GLY A 47 18.31 -3.92 21.97
CA GLY A 47 18.04 -5.01 21.04
C GLY A 47 17.58 -4.54 19.65
N VAL A 48 17.66 -3.25 19.33
CA VAL A 48 17.25 -2.71 18.02
C VAL A 48 18.13 -3.29 16.91
N ILE A 49 19.43 -3.42 17.17
CA ILE A 49 20.37 -4.06 16.24
C ILE A 49 20.02 -5.54 16.04
N ASP A 50 19.59 -6.24 17.09
CA ASP A 50 19.22 -7.66 17.02
C ASP A 50 17.87 -7.88 16.34
N VAL A 51 16.91 -6.96 16.51
CA VAL A 51 15.65 -6.94 15.76
C VAL A 51 15.92 -6.71 14.27
N LEU A 52 16.75 -5.71 13.92
CA LEU A 52 17.14 -5.47 12.53
C LEU A 52 17.87 -6.67 11.93
N ARG A 53 18.75 -7.31 12.71
CA ARG A 53 19.43 -8.53 12.28
C ARG A 53 18.47 -9.69 12.11
N GLY A 54 17.51 -9.88 13.03
CA GLY A 54 16.47 -10.90 12.92
C GLY A 54 15.53 -10.68 11.74
N VAL A 55 15.21 -9.42 11.41
CA VAL A 55 14.46 -9.07 10.20
C VAL A 55 15.25 -9.34 8.94
N LEU A 56 16.58 -9.09 8.92
CA LEU A 56 17.43 -9.44 7.79
C LEU A 56 17.58 -10.97 7.64
N ASP A 57 17.81 -11.68 8.74
CA ASP A 57 18.05 -13.13 8.77
C ASP A 57 16.77 -13.93 8.46
N ALA A 58 15.62 -13.46 8.93
CA ALA A 58 14.31 -13.96 8.51
C ALA A 58 13.92 -13.47 7.10
N GLY A 59 14.40 -12.29 6.72
CA GLY A 59 14.13 -11.61 5.47
C GLY A 59 14.65 -12.40 4.27
N ASP A 60 15.90 -12.83 4.25
CA ASP A 60 16.47 -13.47 3.05
C ASP A 60 15.72 -14.73 2.61
N ARG A 61 15.26 -15.57 3.55
CA ARG A 61 14.49 -16.79 3.23
C ARG A 61 13.01 -16.52 2.94
N VAL A 62 12.41 -15.52 3.59
CA VAL A 62 10.99 -15.19 3.41
C VAL A 62 10.78 -14.30 2.20
N VAL A 63 11.71 -13.39 1.91
CA VAL A 63 11.63 -12.45 0.78
C VAL A 63 11.72 -13.21 -0.53
N GLU A 64 12.65 -14.16 -0.70
CA GLU A 64 12.74 -14.92 -1.95
C GLU A 64 11.47 -15.76 -2.22
N HIS A 65 10.96 -16.45 -1.19
CA HIS A 65 9.73 -17.23 -1.31
C HIS A 65 8.48 -16.36 -1.45
N ALA A 66 8.31 -15.30 -0.65
CA ALA A 66 7.17 -14.41 -0.72
C ALA A 66 7.15 -13.63 -2.04
N VAL A 67 8.29 -13.15 -2.53
CA VAL A 67 8.40 -12.52 -3.85
C VAL A 67 8.04 -13.53 -4.92
N SER A 68 8.55 -14.76 -4.87
CA SER A 68 8.19 -15.78 -5.86
C SER A 68 6.69 -16.08 -5.89
N VAL A 69 6.03 -16.15 -4.73
CA VAL A 69 4.58 -16.41 -4.60
C VAL A 69 3.75 -15.21 -5.03
N VAL A 70 4.15 -13.99 -4.68
CA VAL A 70 3.46 -12.76 -5.10
C VAL A 70 3.64 -12.51 -6.60
N SER A 71 4.80 -12.86 -7.16
CA SER A 71 5.11 -12.74 -8.59
C SER A 71 4.45 -13.81 -9.45
N GLN A 72 3.85 -14.86 -8.86
CA GLN A 72 3.05 -15.81 -9.61
C GLN A 72 1.90 -15.08 -10.32
N PRO A 73 1.65 -15.36 -11.61
CA PRO A 73 0.62 -14.66 -12.38
C PRO A 73 -0.77 -14.81 -11.75
N GLU A 74 -1.05 -15.92 -11.06
CA GLU A 74 -2.27 -16.17 -10.31
C GLU A 74 -2.43 -15.19 -9.14
N THR A 75 -1.39 -14.99 -8.33
CA THR A 75 -1.40 -14.09 -7.18
C THR A 75 -1.48 -12.63 -7.61
N VAL A 76 -0.72 -12.23 -8.64
CA VAL A 76 -0.82 -10.87 -9.23
C VAL A 76 -2.23 -10.60 -9.73
N ARG A 77 -2.86 -11.59 -10.38
CA ARG A 77 -4.24 -11.47 -10.86
C ARG A 77 -5.24 -11.37 -9.71
N ALA A 78 -5.07 -12.16 -8.66
CA ALA A 78 -5.90 -12.08 -7.46
C ALA A 78 -5.79 -10.72 -6.76
N LEU A 79 -4.56 -10.21 -6.57
CA LEU A 79 -4.33 -8.88 -6.01
C LEU A 79 -4.93 -7.77 -6.88
N ARG A 80 -4.78 -7.86 -8.21
CA ARG A 80 -5.39 -6.92 -9.14
C ARG A 80 -6.91 -6.94 -9.00
N ASN A 81 -7.53 -8.11 -8.95
CA ASN A 81 -8.97 -8.24 -8.76
C ASN A 81 -9.42 -7.65 -7.41
N LEU A 82 -8.66 -7.88 -6.34
CA LEU A 82 -8.92 -7.30 -5.03
C LEU A 82 -8.84 -5.76 -5.07
N MET A 83 -7.81 -5.20 -5.70
CA MET A 83 -7.71 -3.75 -5.89
C MET A 83 -8.86 -3.18 -6.71
N VAL A 84 -9.28 -3.86 -7.78
CA VAL A 84 -10.45 -3.45 -8.57
C VAL A 84 -11.71 -3.51 -7.72
N MET A 85 -11.91 -4.56 -6.92
CA MET A 85 -13.03 -4.67 -6.00
C MET A 85 -13.04 -3.54 -4.96
N GLY A 86 -11.87 -3.21 -4.40
CA GLY A 86 -11.71 -2.08 -3.48
C GLY A 86 -12.02 -0.74 -4.14
N LYS A 87 -11.62 -0.54 -5.40
CA LYS A 87 -12.00 0.66 -6.17
C LYS A 87 -13.48 0.73 -6.45
N ILE A 88 -14.12 -0.40 -6.80
CA ILE A 88 -15.58 -0.46 -7.00
C ILE A 88 -16.27 -0.07 -5.70
N LEU A 89 -15.91 -0.71 -4.58
CA LEU A 89 -16.50 -0.43 -3.27
C LEU A 89 -16.29 1.02 -2.83
N GLY A 90 -15.08 1.56 -3.02
CA GLY A 90 -14.76 2.95 -2.71
C GLY A 90 -15.32 3.98 -3.69
N SER A 91 -15.80 3.55 -4.86
CA SER A 91 -16.48 4.42 -5.83
C SER A 91 -17.98 4.54 -5.60
N ILE A 92 -18.55 3.73 -4.70
CA ILE A 92 -19.95 3.85 -4.31
C ILE A 92 -20.11 5.11 -3.45
N ASP A 93 -21.06 5.96 -3.82
CA ASP A 93 -21.39 7.16 -3.07
C ASP A 93 -21.84 6.79 -1.63
N PRO A 94 -21.24 7.39 -0.58
CA PRO A 94 -21.66 7.18 0.80
C PRO A 94 -23.15 7.46 1.04
N GLU A 95 -23.76 8.40 0.33
CA GLU A 95 -25.19 8.72 0.46
C GLU A 95 -26.06 7.56 -0.05
N LEU A 96 -25.63 6.88 -1.13
CA LEU A 96 -26.28 5.68 -1.63
C LEU A 96 -26.12 4.52 -0.64
N LEU A 97 -24.95 4.35 -0.04
CA LEU A 97 -24.75 3.34 1.01
C LEU A 97 -25.63 3.60 2.23
N HIS A 98 -25.75 4.86 2.68
CA HIS A 98 -26.62 5.23 3.79
C HIS A 98 -28.10 5.03 3.48
N SER A 99 -28.56 5.41 2.28
CA SER A 99 -29.95 5.19 1.87
C SER A 99 -30.30 3.70 1.78
N VAL A 100 -29.40 2.86 1.26
CA VAL A 100 -29.60 1.40 1.23
C VAL A 100 -29.56 0.82 2.65
N ALA A 101 -28.64 1.27 3.50
CA ALA A 101 -28.57 0.85 4.90
C ALA A 101 -29.84 1.24 5.68
N ALA A 102 -30.45 2.39 5.36
CA ALA A 102 -31.71 2.82 5.95
C ALA A 102 -32.92 1.97 5.49
N LEU A 103 -32.81 1.25 4.37
CA LEU A 103 -33.82 0.31 3.90
C LEU A 103 -33.66 -1.09 4.51
N LEU A 104 -32.48 -1.40 5.07
CA LEU A 104 -32.29 -2.65 5.81
C LEU A 104 -33.02 -2.53 7.15
N PRO A 105 -33.92 -3.47 7.49
CA PRO A 105 -34.54 -3.46 8.80
C PRO A 105 -33.43 -3.59 9.84
N ALA A 106 -33.39 -2.65 10.79
CA ALA A 106 -32.63 -2.84 12.02
C ALA A 106 -33.03 -4.20 12.59
N GLU A 107 -32.04 -5.00 12.99
CA GLU A 107 -32.17 -6.38 13.42
C GLU A 107 -33.51 -6.65 14.14
N GLY A 108 -34.41 -7.41 13.49
CA GLY A 108 -35.68 -7.86 14.08
C GLY A 108 -36.97 -7.25 13.52
N GLU A 109 -36.94 -6.17 12.73
CA GLU A 109 -38.16 -5.56 12.16
C GLU A 109 -38.45 -6.00 10.72
N SER A 110 -38.45 -7.30 10.43
CA SER A 110 -39.14 -7.79 9.22
C SER A 110 -40.66 -7.79 9.47
N ARG A 111 -41.26 -6.60 9.50
CA ARG A 111 -42.71 -6.47 9.39
C ARG A 111 -43.09 -6.75 7.95
N ALA A 112 -43.38 -8.02 7.66
CA ALA A 112 -44.13 -8.38 6.47
C ALA A 112 -45.38 -7.48 6.41
N PRO A 113 -45.66 -6.83 5.26
CA PRO A 113 -46.81 -5.94 5.15
C PRO A 113 -48.08 -6.72 5.51
N GLU A 114 -48.87 -6.22 6.47
CA GLU A 114 -50.06 -6.89 6.99
C GLU A 114 -51.09 -7.28 5.91
N LYS A 115 -51.03 -6.63 4.73
CA LYS A 115 -51.81 -7.01 3.56
C LYS A 115 -50.92 -7.07 2.32
N PRO A 116 -51.01 -8.16 1.53
CA PRO A 116 -50.28 -8.25 0.27
C PRO A 116 -50.74 -7.12 -0.66
N PRO A 117 -49.80 -6.42 -1.32
CA PRO A 117 -50.15 -5.36 -2.26
C PRO A 117 -50.99 -5.92 -3.40
N SER A 118 -52.05 -5.19 -3.77
CA SER A 118 -52.90 -5.53 -4.91
C SER A 118 -52.08 -5.56 -6.21
N LEU A 119 -52.42 -6.45 -7.14
CA LEU A 119 -51.76 -6.56 -8.46
C LEU A 119 -51.71 -5.22 -9.20
N PHE A 120 -52.75 -4.38 -9.06
CA PHE A 120 -52.77 -3.04 -9.64
C PHE A 120 -51.77 -2.09 -8.96
N ALA A 121 -51.61 -2.21 -7.65
CA ALA A 121 -50.63 -1.43 -6.89
C ALA A 121 -49.19 -1.81 -7.26
N LEU A 122 -48.92 -3.10 -7.46
CA LEU A 122 -47.62 -3.58 -7.96
C LEU A 122 -47.32 -3.04 -9.35
N LEU A 123 -48.29 -3.08 -10.27
CA LEU A 123 -48.11 -2.60 -11.64
C LEU A 123 -47.90 -1.08 -11.68
N LYS A 124 -48.59 -0.32 -10.81
CA LYS A 124 -48.37 1.11 -10.62
C LYS A 124 -46.99 1.40 -10.00
N GLN A 125 -46.55 0.60 -9.04
CA GLN A 125 -45.24 0.73 -8.39
C GLN A 125 -44.10 0.43 -9.35
N MET A 126 -44.24 -0.58 -10.22
CA MET A 126 -43.28 -0.84 -11.29
C MET A 126 -43.16 0.31 -12.29
N ASN A 127 -44.22 1.12 -12.45
CA ASN A 127 -44.23 2.28 -13.32
C ASN A 127 -44.03 3.61 -12.58
N SER A 128 -43.62 3.55 -11.30
CA SER A 128 -43.34 4.73 -10.49
C SER A 128 -42.13 5.50 -11.02
N GLU A 129 -42.00 6.76 -10.60
CA GLU A 129 -40.84 7.58 -10.91
C GLU A 129 -39.53 6.92 -10.42
N ASP A 130 -39.54 6.35 -9.22
CA ASP A 130 -38.38 5.66 -8.65
C ASP A 130 -37.97 4.42 -9.44
N SER A 131 -38.93 3.61 -9.89
CA SER A 131 -38.66 2.45 -10.75
C SER A 131 -38.02 2.88 -12.08
N ARG A 132 -38.51 3.95 -12.69
CA ARG A 132 -37.92 4.50 -13.92
C ARG A 132 -36.51 5.06 -13.69
N ARG A 133 -36.26 5.71 -12.56
CA ARG A 133 -34.92 6.19 -12.16
C ARG A 133 -33.96 5.01 -11.98
N ALA A 134 -34.39 3.94 -11.31
CA ALA A 134 -33.59 2.72 -11.13
C ALA A 134 -33.29 2.02 -12.47
N LEU A 135 -34.27 1.95 -13.37
CA LEU A 135 -34.08 1.43 -14.72
C LEU A 135 -33.07 2.26 -15.52
N ALA A 136 -33.09 3.59 -15.40
CA ALA A 136 -32.13 4.47 -16.07
C ALA A 136 -30.70 4.26 -15.55
N VAL A 137 -30.50 4.14 -14.23
CA VAL A 137 -29.19 3.83 -13.64
C VAL A 137 -28.69 2.45 -14.11
N THR A 138 -29.56 1.44 -14.10
CA THR A 138 -29.23 0.09 -14.55
C THR A 138 -28.83 0.08 -16.03
N ALA A 139 -29.57 0.81 -16.87
CA ALA A 139 -29.24 0.96 -18.29
C ALA A 139 -27.89 1.66 -18.49
N ALA A 140 -27.58 2.71 -17.72
CA ALA A 140 -26.29 3.40 -17.78
C ALA A 140 -25.12 2.49 -17.34
N LEU A 141 -25.33 1.65 -16.33
CA LEU A 141 -24.35 0.64 -15.90
C LEU A 141 -24.09 -0.40 -17.00
N LEU A 142 -25.16 -0.90 -17.64
CA LEU A 142 -25.09 -1.83 -18.78
C LEU A 142 -24.33 -1.21 -19.97
N GLU A 143 -24.59 0.05 -20.28
CA GLU A 143 -23.88 0.79 -21.34
C GLU A 143 -22.40 1.00 -20.98
N GLY A 144 -22.09 1.29 -19.72
CA GLY A 144 -20.72 1.36 -19.19
C GLY A 144 -19.97 0.03 -19.35
N ALA A 145 -20.59 -1.08 -18.94
CA ALA A 145 -20.05 -2.42 -19.08
C ALA A 145 -19.81 -2.79 -20.56
N GLY A 146 -20.78 -2.50 -21.43
CA GLY A 146 -20.67 -2.73 -22.87
C GLY A 146 -19.50 -1.94 -23.52
N ARG A 147 -19.29 -0.69 -23.10
CA ARG A 147 -18.12 0.11 -23.53
C ARG A 147 -16.80 -0.48 -23.04
N GLY A 148 -16.75 -0.97 -21.80
CA GLY A 148 -15.57 -1.65 -21.24
C GLY A 148 -15.19 -2.91 -22.03
N LEU A 149 -16.17 -3.73 -22.41
CA LEU A 149 -15.96 -4.94 -23.23
C LEU A 149 -15.45 -4.59 -24.63
N LYS A 150 -15.97 -3.53 -25.26
CA LYS A 150 -15.49 -3.05 -26.57
C LYS A 150 -14.03 -2.56 -26.52
N ASN A 151 -13.63 -1.93 -25.43
CA ASN A 151 -12.28 -1.39 -25.26
C ASN A 151 -11.24 -2.46 -24.86
N GLY A 152 -11.66 -3.53 -24.16
CA GLY A 152 -10.80 -4.68 -23.83
C GLY A 152 -10.63 -5.70 -24.95
N ALA A 153 -11.40 -5.59 -26.04
CA ALA A 153 -11.33 -6.44 -27.22
C ALA A 153 -10.42 -5.88 -28.34
N ARG A 154 -9.54 -4.93 -28.01
CA ARG A 154 -8.47 -4.40 -28.88
C ARG A 154 -7.10 -4.69 -28.28
#